data_AF-A0A291QYH9-F1
#
_entry.id   AF-A0A291QYH9-F1
#
_cell.length_a   1.000
_cell.length_b   1.000
_cell.length_c   1.000
_cell.angle_alpha   90.00
_cell.angle_beta   90.00
_cell.angle_gamma   90.00
#
_symmetry.space_group_name_H-M   'P 1'
#
loop_
_entity.id
_entity.type
_entity.pdbx_description
1 polymer ?
#
loop_
_entity_poly.entity_id
_entity_poly.type
_entity_poly.pdbx_seq_one_letter_code
_entity_poly.pdbx_strand_id
1 'polypeptide(L)'
;MTKKLANSLFLICFLLMGSMAMAQDKAEQLGWKLGAQAYTFNRFTLAEALDKIDSCGLKYVECYPGQKIGGGIEGTMDFKMDAATRAKVLGLIKSKGLTLVAYGVVVPSSPADWRKLFEFAKAMGIEVINSEPKDSDLDLVSSLCDEFKIHLAMHDHPKPSHYWHPDSVLVAIKGRSQYMGSCADIGHWVRSGLDPIECLKKLKGHVFSMHFKDLNEKSRRAHDVIWNTGTSNIPAIMATMKEIGFKGPISAEYEYHWDNSVPEVKQSVANFRSLL
;
A
#
# COMPACT_ATOMS: atom_id res chain seq x y z
N MET A 1 -5.83 45.72 -16.71
CA MET A 1 -5.17 44.40 -16.93
C MET A 1 -5.48 43.35 -15.87
N THR A 2 -6.31 43.63 -14.86
CA THR A 2 -6.45 42.77 -13.66
C THR A 2 -7.58 41.73 -13.69
N LYS A 3 -8.68 41.96 -14.42
CA LYS A 3 -9.79 40.99 -14.53
C LYS A 3 -9.52 39.79 -15.45
N LYS A 4 -8.72 39.97 -16.53
CA LYS A 4 -8.38 38.87 -17.46
C LYS A 4 -7.42 37.86 -16.83
N LEU A 5 -6.45 38.31 -16.02
CA LEU A 5 -5.54 37.39 -15.30
C LEU A 5 -6.29 36.56 -14.25
N ALA A 6 -7.21 37.17 -13.49
CA ALA A 6 -8.00 36.45 -12.48
C ALA A 6 -8.90 35.37 -13.12
N ASN A 7 -9.54 35.65 -14.25
CA ASN A 7 -10.36 34.68 -14.97
C ASN A 7 -9.52 33.54 -15.59
N SER A 8 -8.33 33.82 -16.12
CA SER A 8 -7.42 32.79 -16.63
C SER A 8 -6.88 31.88 -15.51
N LEU A 9 -6.57 32.44 -14.34
CA LEU A 9 -6.08 31.67 -13.19
C LEU A 9 -7.18 30.75 -12.61
N PHE A 10 -8.44 31.24 -12.56
CA PHE A 10 -9.60 30.44 -12.17
C PHE A 10 -9.87 29.30 -13.15
N LEU A 11 -9.80 29.55 -14.46
CA LEU A 11 -10.05 28.53 -15.49
C LEU A 11 -9.00 27.42 -15.48
N ILE A 12 -7.73 27.76 -15.25
CA ILE A 12 -6.62 26.79 -15.15
C ILE A 12 -6.77 25.92 -13.89
N CYS A 13 -7.15 26.51 -12.74
CA CYS A 13 -7.43 25.74 -11.52
C CYS A 13 -8.60 24.76 -11.70
N PHE A 14 -9.69 25.15 -12.37
CA PHE A 14 -10.82 24.25 -12.66
C PHE A 14 -10.44 23.11 -13.61
N LEU A 15 -9.63 23.38 -14.65
CA LEU A 15 -9.16 22.35 -15.59
C LEU A 15 -8.22 21.33 -14.91
N LEU A 16 -7.33 21.79 -14.01
CA LEU A 16 -6.42 20.91 -13.26
C LEU A 16 -7.14 20.07 -12.20
N MET A 17 -8.15 20.62 -11.52
CA MET A 17 -8.97 19.83 -10.57
C MET A 17 -9.81 18.78 -11.30
N GLY A 18 -10.37 19.12 -12.47
CA GLY A 18 -11.14 18.19 -13.29
C GLY A 18 -10.31 17.00 -13.79
N SER A 19 -9.06 17.23 -14.22
CA SER A 19 -8.20 16.14 -14.70
C SER A 19 -7.74 15.19 -13.58
N MET A 20 -7.49 15.71 -12.37
CA MET A 20 -7.14 14.87 -11.22
C MET A 20 -8.29 13.99 -10.74
N ALA A 21 -9.51 14.52 -10.68
CA ALA A 21 -10.70 13.74 -10.32
C ALA A 21 -10.94 12.60 -11.33
N MET A 22 -10.90 12.91 -12.63
CA MET A 22 -11.07 11.93 -13.70
C MET A 22 -10.01 10.82 -13.67
N ALA A 23 -8.76 11.13 -13.33
CA ALA A 23 -7.70 10.12 -13.25
C ALA A 23 -7.86 9.21 -12.01
N GLN A 24 -8.33 9.75 -10.89
CA GLN A 24 -8.71 8.93 -9.73
C GLN A 24 -9.86 7.98 -10.09
N ASP A 25 -10.89 8.49 -10.78
CA ASP A 25 -12.03 7.69 -11.23
C ASP A 25 -11.58 6.55 -12.17
N LYS A 26 -10.60 6.79 -13.05
CA LYS A 26 -10.02 5.75 -13.90
C LYS A 26 -9.32 4.64 -13.11
N ALA A 27 -8.51 5.00 -12.10
CA ALA A 27 -7.86 4.00 -11.25
C ALA A 27 -8.91 3.14 -10.54
N GLU A 28 -9.95 3.77 -10.00
CA GLU A 28 -11.03 3.07 -9.30
C GLU A 28 -11.87 2.19 -10.24
N GLN A 29 -12.09 2.61 -11.49
CA GLN A 29 -12.71 1.78 -12.53
C GLN A 29 -11.91 0.51 -12.85
N LEU A 30 -10.58 0.56 -12.70
CA LEU A 30 -9.70 -0.62 -12.81
C LEU A 30 -9.70 -1.48 -11.53
N GLY A 31 -10.36 -1.02 -10.45
CA GLY A 31 -10.30 -1.65 -9.13
C GLY A 31 -9.01 -1.35 -8.37
N TRP A 32 -8.28 -0.29 -8.74
CA TRP A 32 -7.03 0.11 -8.12
C TRP A 32 -7.27 1.15 -7.03
N LYS A 33 -6.92 0.80 -5.79
CA LYS A 33 -7.09 1.66 -4.61
C LYS A 33 -5.77 2.36 -4.30
N LEU A 34 -5.49 3.44 -5.03
CA LEU A 34 -4.24 4.18 -4.92
C LEU A 34 -4.16 4.98 -3.60
N GLY A 35 -3.31 4.51 -2.70
CA GLY A 35 -3.10 5.04 -1.37
C GLY A 35 -1.61 5.17 -1.01
N ALA A 36 -1.34 5.26 0.28
CA ALA A 36 0.02 5.17 0.82
C ALA A 36 0.11 4.18 1.97
N GLN A 37 1.28 3.56 2.07
CA GLN A 37 1.76 2.93 3.29
C GLN A 37 2.15 4.06 4.26
N ALA A 38 1.49 4.13 5.41
CA ALA A 38 1.72 5.18 6.41
C ALA A 38 3.18 5.23 6.92
N TYR A 39 3.95 4.16 6.74
CA TYR A 39 5.39 4.07 7.02
C TYR A 39 6.23 5.00 6.16
N THR A 40 5.75 5.41 4.98
CA THR A 40 6.32 6.53 4.21
C THR A 40 6.50 7.79 5.08
N PHE A 41 5.63 7.95 6.09
CA PHE A 41 5.65 9.06 7.04
C PHE A 41 5.90 8.57 8.49
N ASN A 42 6.73 7.53 8.69
CA ASN A 42 6.98 6.92 10.00
C ASN A 42 7.63 7.85 11.06
N ARG A 43 8.13 9.03 10.65
CA ARG A 43 8.65 10.07 11.55
C ARG A 43 7.55 10.92 12.19
N PHE A 44 6.31 10.71 11.76
CA PHE A 44 5.14 11.46 12.17
C PHE A 44 4.10 10.54 12.81
N THR A 45 3.18 11.14 13.57
CA THR A 45 1.99 10.43 14.06
C THR A 45 1.09 10.00 12.90
N LEU A 46 0.19 9.03 13.13
CA LEU A 46 -0.80 8.62 12.14
C LEU A 46 -1.66 9.82 11.72
N ALA A 47 -2.09 10.69 12.64
CA ALA A 47 -2.86 11.88 12.31
C ALA A 47 -2.15 12.79 11.29
N GLU A 48 -0.87 13.05 11.50
CA GLU A 48 -0.02 13.85 10.59
C GLU A 48 0.26 13.10 9.28
N ALA A 49 0.49 11.79 9.34
CA ALA A 49 0.68 10.95 8.15
C ALA A 49 -0.58 11.01 7.26
N LEU A 50 -1.78 10.91 7.83
CA LEU A 50 -3.03 11.02 7.10
C LEU A 50 -3.20 12.41 6.43
N ASP A 51 -2.79 13.50 7.10
CA ASP A 51 -2.76 14.84 6.47
C ASP A 51 -1.81 14.89 5.28
N LYS A 52 -0.64 14.25 5.38
CA LYS A 52 0.33 14.15 4.29
C LYS A 52 -0.20 13.32 3.13
N ILE A 53 -0.86 12.19 3.40
CA ILE A 53 -1.50 11.32 2.40
C ILE A 53 -2.57 12.10 1.62
N ASP A 54 -3.47 12.81 2.31
CA ASP A 54 -4.47 13.65 1.67
C ASP A 54 -3.83 14.78 0.84
N SER A 55 -2.76 15.40 1.33
CA SER A 55 -2.04 16.46 0.59
C SER A 55 -1.37 15.99 -0.72
N CYS A 56 -1.11 14.67 -0.83
CA CYS A 56 -0.64 14.00 -2.04
C CYS A 56 -1.80 13.66 -3.00
N GLY A 57 -3.04 13.94 -2.60
CA GLY A 57 -4.25 13.63 -3.36
C GLY A 57 -4.62 12.16 -3.33
N LEU A 58 -4.15 11.38 -2.35
CA LEU A 58 -4.46 9.96 -2.20
C LEU A 58 -5.76 9.76 -1.41
N LYS A 59 -6.43 8.61 -1.58
CA LYS A 59 -7.74 8.31 -0.96
C LYS A 59 -7.74 7.10 -0.03
N TYR A 60 -6.66 6.34 -0.05
CA TYR A 60 -6.55 5.09 0.70
C TYR A 60 -5.30 5.11 1.58
N VAL A 61 -5.35 4.40 2.70
CA VAL A 61 -4.23 4.22 3.62
C VAL A 61 -4.05 2.76 3.97
N GLU A 62 -2.80 2.33 3.98
CA GLU A 62 -2.32 1.15 4.67
C GLU A 62 -1.62 1.59 5.95
N CYS A 63 -2.10 1.11 7.09
CA CYS A 63 -1.49 1.42 8.39
C CYS A 63 -0.50 0.32 8.82
N TYR A 64 0.52 0.68 9.59
CA TYR A 64 1.52 -0.27 10.11
C TYR A 64 1.51 -0.35 11.65
N PRO A 65 1.96 -1.46 12.26
CA PRO A 65 2.03 -1.61 13.70
C PRO A 65 3.02 -0.63 14.37
N GLY A 66 2.59 -0.01 15.46
CA GLY A 66 3.46 0.77 16.35
C GLY A 66 3.52 2.28 16.07
N GLN A 67 2.88 2.78 15.01
CA GLN A 67 2.81 4.23 14.77
C GLN A 67 2.03 4.93 15.88
N LYS A 68 2.55 6.01 16.47
CA LYS A 68 1.79 6.84 17.41
C LYS A 68 0.55 7.41 16.72
N ILE A 69 -0.63 7.34 17.35
CA ILE A 69 -1.88 7.73 16.69
C ILE A 69 -1.96 9.26 16.51
N GLY A 70 -1.83 10.03 17.60
CA GLY A 70 -1.90 11.49 17.56
C GLY A 70 -3.33 12.03 17.33
N GLY A 71 -3.46 13.33 17.04
CA GLY A 71 -4.77 13.95 16.78
C GLY A 71 -5.75 13.91 17.97
N GLY A 72 -5.22 13.93 19.20
CA GLY A 72 -6.02 13.80 20.44
C GLY A 72 -6.38 12.37 20.82
N ILE A 73 -5.84 11.36 20.11
CA ILE A 73 -5.99 9.94 20.45
C ILE A 73 -4.65 9.43 20.98
N GLU A 74 -4.64 8.94 22.22
CA GLU A 74 -3.48 8.32 22.85
C GLU A 74 -3.24 6.89 22.35
N GLY A 75 -2.00 6.43 22.46
CA GLY A 75 -1.61 5.07 22.08
C GLY A 75 -0.98 4.96 20.68
N THR A 76 -0.81 3.72 20.23
CA THR A 76 -0.21 3.38 18.94
C THR A 76 -1.16 2.53 18.11
N MET A 77 -1.06 2.65 16.79
CA MET A 77 -1.78 1.84 15.83
C MET A 77 -1.31 0.37 15.95
N ASP A 78 -2.13 -0.48 16.57
CA ASP A 78 -1.80 -1.87 16.84
C ASP A 78 -3.06 -2.75 16.82
N PHE A 79 -2.93 -4.01 16.40
CA PHE A 79 -4.05 -4.94 16.35
C PHE A 79 -4.62 -5.31 17.73
N LYS A 80 -3.90 -4.97 18.80
CA LYS A 80 -4.31 -5.16 20.21
C LYS A 80 -5.07 -3.96 20.80
N MET A 81 -5.26 -2.88 20.05
CA MET A 81 -6.08 -1.74 20.50
C MET A 81 -7.50 -2.19 20.88
N ASP A 82 -8.09 -1.55 21.90
CA ASP A 82 -9.49 -1.78 22.28
C ASP A 82 -10.49 -1.22 21.25
N ALA A 83 -11.75 -1.62 21.38
CA ALA A 83 -12.81 -1.24 20.44
C ALA A 83 -13.08 0.28 20.39
N ALA A 84 -12.92 1.00 21.51
CA ALA A 84 -13.16 2.43 21.55
C ALA A 84 -12.06 3.19 20.80
N THR A 85 -10.81 2.76 20.95
CA THR A 85 -9.65 3.30 20.24
C THR A 85 -9.75 3.01 18.75
N ARG A 86 -10.13 1.78 18.36
CA ARG A 86 -10.43 1.43 16.96
C ARG A 86 -11.47 2.37 16.34
N ALA A 87 -12.59 2.61 17.03
CA ALA A 87 -13.63 3.52 16.55
C ALA A 87 -13.14 4.97 16.37
N LYS A 88 -12.32 5.48 17.31
CA LYS A 88 -11.70 6.80 17.20
C LYS A 88 -10.75 6.90 16.00
N VAL A 89 -9.91 5.87 15.79
CA VAL A 89 -8.99 5.81 14.64
C VAL A 89 -9.76 5.78 13.31
N LEU A 90 -10.80 4.96 13.19
CA LEU A 90 -11.67 4.95 12.00
C LEU A 90 -12.34 6.31 11.77
N GLY A 91 -12.78 6.97 12.85
CA GLY A 91 -13.32 8.33 12.80
C GLY A 91 -12.30 9.36 12.29
N LEU A 92 -11.05 9.28 12.75
CA LEU A 92 -9.95 10.15 12.31
C LEU A 92 -9.60 9.93 10.82
N ILE A 93 -9.57 8.68 10.36
CA ILE A 93 -9.31 8.36 8.95
C ILE A 93 -10.45 8.90 8.07
N LYS A 94 -11.70 8.65 8.47
CA LYS A 94 -12.89 9.11 7.74
C LYS A 94 -13.02 10.64 7.71
N SER A 95 -12.66 11.34 8.79
CA SER A 95 -12.76 12.81 8.83
C SER A 95 -11.83 13.51 7.85
N LYS A 96 -10.77 12.82 7.41
CA LYS A 96 -9.84 13.27 6.37
C LYS A 96 -10.23 12.78 4.96
N GLY A 97 -11.39 12.14 4.81
CA GLY A 97 -11.86 11.61 3.52
C GLY A 97 -11.02 10.45 2.98
N LEU A 98 -10.31 9.74 3.87
CA LEU A 98 -9.49 8.56 3.54
C LEU A 98 -10.21 7.27 3.91
N THR A 99 -9.79 6.16 3.30
CA THR A 99 -10.29 4.81 3.60
C THR A 99 -9.12 3.89 4.00
N LEU A 100 -9.25 3.21 5.13
CA LEU A 100 -8.32 2.16 5.54
C LEU A 100 -8.58 0.91 4.70
N VAL A 101 -7.56 0.42 3.98
CA VAL A 101 -7.71 -0.73 3.08
C VAL A 101 -6.81 -1.91 3.42
N ALA A 102 -5.65 -1.62 4.01
CA ALA A 102 -4.66 -2.63 4.36
C ALA A 102 -4.02 -2.34 5.72
N TYR A 103 -3.43 -3.38 6.31
CA TYR A 103 -2.63 -3.25 7.53
C TYR A 103 -1.42 -4.17 7.50
N GLY A 104 -0.24 -3.62 7.79
CA GLY A 104 1.02 -4.34 7.78
C GLY A 104 2.23 -3.43 7.59
N VAL A 105 3.45 -3.99 7.47
CA VAL A 105 3.75 -5.43 7.53
C VAL A 105 3.76 -5.89 8.99
N VAL A 106 3.01 -6.96 9.31
CA VAL A 106 2.86 -7.46 10.69
C VAL A 106 3.09 -8.96 10.77
N VAL A 107 3.82 -9.41 11.79
CA VAL A 107 4.04 -10.85 12.06
C VAL A 107 3.70 -11.14 13.52
N PRO A 108 2.52 -11.72 13.81
CA PRO A 108 2.16 -12.15 15.15
C PRO A 108 3.16 -13.15 15.76
N SER A 109 3.33 -13.11 17.08
CA SER A 109 4.26 -13.98 17.80
C SER A 109 3.66 -15.30 18.29
N SER A 110 2.34 -15.48 18.16
CA SER A 110 1.62 -16.68 18.62
C SER A 110 0.35 -16.96 17.82
N PRO A 111 -0.14 -18.20 17.82
CA PRO A 111 -1.43 -18.57 17.23
C PRO A 111 -2.62 -17.73 17.72
N ALA A 112 -2.64 -17.35 19.01
CA ALA A 112 -3.69 -16.53 19.58
C ALA A 112 -3.65 -15.09 19.03
N ASP A 113 -2.45 -14.54 18.83
CA ASP A 113 -2.29 -13.20 18.27
C ASP A 113 -2.63 -13.15 16.77
N TRP A 114 -2.44 -14.25 16.03
CA TRP A 114 -2.97 -14.39 14.66
C TRP A 114 -4.48 -14.20 14.61
N ARG A 115 -5.23 -14.91 15.45
CA ARG A 115 -6.69 -14.73 15.49
C ARG A 115 -7.10 -13.30 15.84
N LYS A 116 -6.45 -12.68 16.85
CA LYS A 116 -6.71 -11.27 17.21
C LYS A 116 -6.46 -10.32 16.05
N LEU A 117 -5.42 -10.57 15.24
CA LEU A 117 -5.14 -9.77 14.05
C LEU A 117 -6.29 -9.84 13.03
N PHE A 118 -6.85 -11.03 12.77
CA PHE A 118 -8.00 -11.17 11.88
C PHE A 118 -9.29 -10.54 12.45
N GLU A 119 -9.53 -10.66 13.76
CA GLU A 119 -10.65 -9.98 14.45
C GLU A 119 -10.52 -8.46 14.37
N PHE A 120 -9.30 -7.94 14.57
CA PHE A 120 -8.97 -6.55 14.38
C PHE A 120 -9.21 -6.10 12.93
N ALA A 121 -8.70 -6.86 11.95
CA ALA A 121 -8.87 -6.54 10.54
C ALA A 121 -10.36 -6.45 10.16
N LYS A 122 -11.16 -7.43 10.59
CA LYS A 122 -12.62 -7.42 10.41
C LYS A 122 -13.28 -6.20 11.05
N ALA A 123 -12.93 -5.87 12.29
CA ALA A 123 -13.49 -4.73 13.02
C ALA A 123 -13.12 -3.37 12.41
N MET A 124 -11.96 -3.29 11.76
CA MET A 124 -11.45 -2.09 11.12
C MET A 124 -11.84 -1.96 9.64
N GLY A 125 -12.52 -2.97 9.07
CA GLY A 125 -12.87 -2.99 7.65
C GLY A 125 -11.66 -3.17 6.72
N ILE A 126 -10.57 -3.77 7.21
CA ILE A 126 -9.36 -4.03 6.43
C ILE A 126 -9.62 -5.17 5.44
N GLU A 127 -9.22 -4.97 4.18
CA GLU A 127 -9.42 -5.94 3.11
C GLU A 127 -8.22 -6.88 2.95
N VAL A 128 -7.01 -6.37 3.20
CA VAL A 128 -5.75 -7.08 3.04
C VAL A 128 -4.84 -6.90 4.27
N ILE A 129 -4.41 -7.99 4.86
CA ILE A 129 -3.34 -8.01 5.87
C ILE A 129 -2.03 -8.28 5.13
N ASN A 130 -1.07 -7.37 5.21
CA ASN A 130 0.28 -7.57 4.67
C ASN A 130 1.16 -8.17 5.78
N SER A 131 1.80 -9.31 5.52
CA SER A 131 2.48 -10.11 6.54
C SER A 131 3.65 -10.93 5.99
N GLU A 132 4.49 -11.44 6.88
CA GLU A 132 5.56 -12.40 6.59
C GLU A 132 5.45 -13.59 7.56
N PRO A 133 4.43 -14.46 7.39
CA PRO A 133 4.23 -15.60 8.28
C PRO A 133 5.44 -16.55 8.27
N LYS A 134 5.60 -17.31 9.35
CA LYS A 134 6.53 -18.45 9.36
C LYS A 134 5.85 -19.66 8.72
N ASP A 135 6.64 -20.59 8.19
CA ASP A 135 6.13 -21.85 7.64
C ASP A 135 5.20 -22.60 8.63
N SER A 136 5.54 -22.58 9.93
CA SER A 136 4.74 -23.20 10.99
C SER A 136 3.34 -22.63 11.15
N ASP A 137 3.11 -21.39 10.69
CA ASP A 137 1.87 -20.66 10.89
C ASP A 137 0.97 -20.70 9.65
N LEU A 138 1.47 -21.16 8.49
CA LEU A 138 0.76 -21.08 7.21
C LEU A 138 -0.59 -21.79 7.21
N ASP A 139 -0.71 -22.94 7.86
CA ASP A 139 -1.97 -23.71 7.89
C ASP A 139 -3.02 -23.05 8.81
N LEU A 140 -2.55 -22.47 9.92
CA LEU A 140 -3.40 -21.66 10.79
C LEU A 140 -3.88 -20.41 10.06
N VAL A 141 -2.95 -19.69 9.42
CA VAL A 141 -3.25 -18.48 8.64
C VAL A 141 -4.23 -18.79 7.52
N SER A 142 -4.04 -19.89 6.78
CA SER A 142 -4.96 -20.36 5.75
C SER A 142 -6.37 -20.54 6.32
N SER A 143 -6.49 -21.23 7.45
CA SER A 143 -7.77 -21.48 8.11
C SER A 143 -8.46 -20.18 8.54
N LEU A 144 -7.70 -19.21 9.05
CA LEU A 144 -8.21 -17.88 9.43
C LEU A 144 -8.63 -17.05 8.20
N CYS A 145 -7.88 -17.11 7.11
CA CYS A 145 -8.26 -16.45 5.86
C CYS A 145 -9.61 -16.99 5.35
N ASP A 146 -9.82 -18.31 5.39
CA ASP A 146 -11.09 -18.93 5.00
C ASP A 146 -12.24 -18.61 5.97
N GLU A 147 -11.98 -18.52 7.27
CA GLU A 147 -12.99 -18.18 8.28
C GLU A 147 -13.44 -16.72 8.16
N PHE A 148 -12.49 -15.81 8.06
CA PHE A 148 -12.76 -14.37 8.09
C PHE A 148 -13.04 -13.77 6.71
N LYS A 149 -12.69 -14.48 5.62
CA LYS A 149 -12.75 -13.97 4.24
C LYS A 149 -11.94 -12.68 4.04
N ILE A 150 -10.79 -12.61 4.71
CA ILE A 150 -9.83 -11.50 4.64
C ILE A 150 -8.58 -12.01 3.93
N HIS A 151 -8.06 -11.22 2.99
CA HIS A 151 -6.85 -11.60 2.29
C HIS A 151 -5.64 -11.46 3.21
N LEU A 152 -4.73 -12.43 3.16
CA LEU A 152 -3.38 -12.29 3.68
C LEU A 152 -2.38 -12.29 2.50
N ALA A 153 -1.63 -11.21 2.42
CA ALA A 153 -0.69 -10.95 1.34
C ALA A 153 0.74 -11.00 1.90
N MET A 154 1.52 -11.97 1.43
CA MET A 154 2.91 -12.18 1.83
C MET A 154 3.78 -11.08 1.23
N HIS A 155 4.35 -10.24 2.09
CA HIS A 155 5.24 -9.14 1.70
C HIS A 155 6.65 -9.66 1.43
N ASP A 156 7.23 -9.29 0.30
CA ASP A 156 8.60 -9.63 -0.03
C ASP A 156 9.58 -8.55 0.46
N HIS A 157 10.70 -8.96 1.04
CA HIS A 157 11.84 -8.08 1.34
C HIS A 157 13.07 -8.48 0.53
N PRO A 158 14.10 -7.61 0.37
CA PRO A 158 15.27 -7.90 -0.46
C PRO A 158 16.04 -9.13 0.02
N LYS A 159 16.47 -10.00 -0.91
CA LYS A 159 17.22 -11.23 -0.60
C LYS A 159 18.46 -11.00 0.30
N PRO A 160 18.72 -11.80 1.34
CA PRO A 160 17.93 -12.94 1.77
C PRO A 160 16.77 -12.49 2.67
N SER A 161 15.54 -12.87 2.30
CA SER A 161 14.37 -12.90 3.17
C SER A 161 13.61 -14.20 2.86
N HIS A 162 12.50 -14.49 3.53
CA HIS A 162 11.76 -15.74 3.27
C HIS A 162 10.93 -15.64 1.97
N TYR A 163 10.26 -14.50 1.76
CA TYR A 163 9.35 -14.28 0.62
C TYR A 163 9.94 -13.44 -0.54
N TRP A 164 11.26 -13.18 -0.55
CA TRP A 164 11.94 -12.34 -1.56
C TRP A 164 11.73 -12.70 -3.04
N HIS A 165 11.22 -13.89 -3.35
CA HIS A 165 11.01 -14.38 -4.71
C HIS A 165 9.57 -14.89 -4.88
N PRO A 166 8.89 -14.64 -6.01
CA PRO A 166 7.55 -15.16 -6.28
C PRO A 166 7.37 -16.68 -6.03
N ASP A 167 8.42 -17.47 -6.25
CA ASP A 167 8.37 -18.92 -6.03
C ASP A 167 8.14 -19.30 -4.58
N SER A 168 8.70 -18.58 -3.61
CA SER A 168 8.47 -18.90 -2.21
C SER A 168 7.02 -18.59 -1.80
N VAL A 169 6.42 -17.54 -2.37
CA VAL A 169 4.98 -17.27 -2.20
C VAL A 169 4.14 -18.39 -2.80
N LEU A 170 4.40 -18.79 -4.05
CA LEU A 170 3.65 -19.86 -4.73
C LEU A 170 3.74 -21.20 -3.96
N VAL A 171 4.91 -21.53 -3.40
CA VAL A 171 5.09 -22.69 -2.52
C VAL A 171 4.28 -22.54 -1.24
N ALA A 172 4.33 -21.37 -0.61
CA ALA A 172 3.64 -21.11 0.65
C ALA A 172 2.10 -21.11 0.51
N ILE A 173 1.54 -20.77 -0.65
CA ILE A 173 0.07 -20.77 -0.85
C ILE A 173 -0.46 -22.06 -1.49
N LYS A 174 0.41 -22.97 -1.96
CA LYS A 174 -0.02 -24.19 -2.66
C LYS A 174 -0.91 -25.06 -1.77
N GLY A 175 -2.14 -25.30 -2.22
CA GLY A 175 -3.13 -26.11 -1.49
C GLY A 175 -3.73 -25.41 -0.26
N ARG A 176 -3.50 -24.11 -0.09
CA ARG A 176 -4.06 -23.29 0.99
C ARG A 176 -5.18 -22.38 0.47
N SER A 177 -5.72 -21.57 1.37
CA SER A 177 -6.85 -20.68 1.12
C SER A 177 -6.61 -19.81 -0.12
N GLN A 178 -7.67 -19.63 -0.92
CA GLN A 178 -7.68 -18.69 -2.05
C GLN A 178 -7.49 -17.23 -1.62
N TYR A 179 -7.61 -16.94 -0.33
CA TYR A 179 -7.38 -15.63 0.27
C TYR A 179 -5.91 -15.43 0.72
N MET A 180 -5.01 -16.37 0.43
CA MET A 180 -3.55 -16.21 0.62
C MET A 180 -2.83 -15.92 -0.69
N GLY A 181 -1.99 -14.89 -0.69
CA GLY A 181 -1.31 -14.39 -1.89
C GLY A 181 -0.10 -13.52 -1.56
N SER A 182 0.21 -12.58 -2.44
CA SER A 182 1.38 -11.69 -2.37
C SER A 182 0.95 -10.24 -2.13
N CYS A 183 1.70 -9.57 -1.26
CA CYS A 183 1.88 -8.12 -1.31
C CYS A 183 3.12 -7.90 -2.17
N ALA A 184 2.92 -7.44 -3.41
CA ALA A 184 4.00 -7.29 -4.38
C ALA A 184 4.76 -5.99 -4.12
N ASP A 185 5.94 -6.07 -3.50
CA ASP A 185 6.87 -4.96 -3.42
C ASP A 185 7.79 -4.94 -4.65
N ILE A 186 7.45 -4.07 -5.60
CA ILE A 186 8.16 -3.99 -6.87
C ILE A 186 9.60 -3.50 -6.72
N GLY A 187 9.93 -2.75 -5.67
CA GLY A 187 11.30 -2.29 -5.42
C GLY A 187 12.16 -3.37 -4.77
N HIS A 188 11.60 -4.17 -3.87
CA HIS A 188 12.32 -5.27 -3.23
C HIS A 188 12.69 -6.38 -4.22
N TRP A 189 11.86 -6.63 -5.23
CA TRP A 189 12.25 -7.43 -6.41
C TRP A 189 13.42 -6.83 -7.18
N VAL A 190 13.39 -5.53 -7.51
CA VAL A 190 14.51 -4.86 -8.19
C VAL A 190 15.80 -4.94 -7.35
N ARG A 191 15.73 -4.68 -6.04
CA ARG A 191 16.86 -4.82 -5.09
C ARG A 191 17.40 -6.25 -5.03
N SER A 192 16.57 -7.24 -5.36
CA SER A 192 16.94 -8.65 -5.42
C SER A 192 17.47 -9.09 -6.80
N GLY A 193 17.51 -8.18 -7.77
CA GLY A 193 17.93 -8.46 -9.15
C GLY A 193 16.88 -9.20 -9.97
N LEU A 194 15.61 -9.13 -9.56
CA LEU A 194 14.47 -9.69 -10.27
C LEU A 194 13.83 -8.61 -11.16
N ASP A 195 13.12 -9.07 -12.19
CA ASP A 195 12.27 -8.20 -13.01
C ASP A 195 10.84 -8.19 -12.42
N PRO A 196 10.34 -7.04 -11.93
CA PRO A 196 8.99 -6.93 -11.39
C PRO A 196 7.90 -7.36 -12.38
N ILE A 197 8.10 -7.17 -13.69
CA ILE A 197 7.11 -7.55 -14.71
C ILE A 197 6.95 -9.07 -14.73
N GLU A 198 8.07 -9.79 -14.74
CA GLU A 198 8.05 -11.26 -14.75
C GLU A 198 7.56 -11.82 -13.40
N CYS A 199 7.87 -11.13 -12.29
CA CYS A 199 7.34 -11.48 -10.97
C CYS A 199 5.81 -11.35 -10.92
N LEU A 200 5.25 -10.24 -11.42
CA LEU A 200 3.81 -10.01 -11.49
C LEU A 200 3.11 -11.06 -12.37
N LYS A 201 3.65 -11.35 -13.56
CA LYS A 201 3.09 -12.39 -14.44
C LYS A 201 3.10 -13.76 -13.76
N LYS A 202 4.17 -14.10 -13.04
CA LYS A 202 4.30 -15.36 -12.30
C LYS A 202 3.28 -15.49 -11.17
N LEU A 203 2.91 -14.37 -10.55
CA LEU A 203 1.92 -14.29 -9.46
C LEU A 203 0.50 -13.97 -9.96
N LYS A 204 0.21 -14.09 -11.26
CA LYS A 204 -1.12 -13.82 -11.81
C LYS A 204 -2.20 -14.58 -11.02
N GLY A 205 -3.21 -13.85 -10.54
CA GLY A 205 -4.29 -14.38 -9.70
C GLY A 205 -3.99 -14.43 -8.19
N HIS A 206 -2.77 -14.10 -7.78
CA HIS A 206 -2.32 -14.16 -6.38
C HIS A 206 -1.74 -12.83 -5.86
N VAL A 207 -1.81 -11.73 -6.61
CA VAL A 207 -1.39 -10.39 -6.13
C VAL A 207 -2.61 -9.69 -5.52
N PHE A 208 -2.58 -9.43 -4.21
CA PHE A 208 -3.73 -8.85 -3.48
C PHE A 208 -3.50 -7.41 -3.05
N SER A 209 -2.24 -7.00 -2.91
CA SER A 209 -1.82 -5.64 -2.60
C SER A 209 -0.46 -5.38 -3.26
N MET A 210 -0.08 -4.11 -3.35
CA MET A 210 1.24 -3.72 -3.85
C MET A 210 1.85 -2.65 -2.95
N HIS A 211 3.13 -2.84 -2.62
CA HIS A 211 4.00 -1.76 -2.15
C HIS A 211 4.70 -1.17 -3.37
N PHE A 212 4.22 0.01 -3.79
CA PHE A 212 4.58 0.59 -5.07
C PHE A 212 5.69 1.63 -4.89
N LYS A 213 6.83 1.40 -5.56
CA LYS A 213 8.02 2.24 -5.51
C LYS A 213 8.79 2.19 -6.83
N ASP A 214 9.65 3.17 -7.07
CA ASP A 214 10.60 3.17 -8.18
C ASP A 214 11.99 3.46 -7.63
N LEU A 215 13.02 2.90 -8.25
CA LEU A 215 14.37 2.88 -7.70
C LEU A 215 15.40 3.53 -8.62
N ASN A 216 16.34 4.26 -8.03
CA ASN A 216 17.40 4.97 -8.76
C ASN A 216 18.32 4.04 -9.58
N GLU A 217 18.50 2.79 -9.13
CA GLU A 217 19.34 1.80 -9.80
C GLU A 217 18.85 0.37 -9.52
N LYS A 218 19.36 -0.60 -10.30
CA LYS A 218 19.07 -2.04 -10.10
C LYS A 218 20.11 -2.69 -9.18
N SER A 219 20.09 -2.33 -7.90
CA SER A 219 21.01 -2.85 -6.91
C SER A 219 20.35 -3.01 -5.54
N ARG A 220 20.97 -3.82 -4.66
CA ARG A 220 20.51 -3.97 -3.26
C ARG A 220 20.57 -2.64 -2.47
N ARG A 221 21.41 -1.68 -2.88
CA ARG A 221 21.59 -0.38 -2.20
C ARG A 221 20.69 0.71 -2.76
N ALA A 222 19.86 0.39 -3.74
CA ALA A 222 18.99 1.36 -4.39
C ALA A 222 18.00 1.98 -3.40
N HIS A 223 17.83 3.30 -3.52
CA HIS A 223 16.86 4.06 -2.77
C HIS A 223 15.70 4.47 -3.67
N ASP A 224 14.60 4.85 -3.03
CA ASP A 224 13.37 5.23 -3.72
C ASP A 224 13.56 6.58 -4.44
N VAL A 225 12.97 6.69 -5.61
CA VAL A 225 12.89 7.90 -6.43
C VAL A 225 11.46 8.10 -6.90
N ILE A 226 11.19 9.31 -7.39
CA ILE A 226 9.90 9.67 -7.99
C ILE A 226 9.53 8.61 -9.04
N TRP A 227 8.28 8.13 -9.00
CA TRP A 227 7.85 7.08 -9.91
C TRP A 227 7.99 7.53 -11.37
N ASN A 228 8.45 6.62 -12.23
CA ASN A 228 8.72 6.86 -13.64
C ASN A 228 9.93 7.79 -13.90
N THR A 229 10.84 7.92 -12.92
CA THR A 229 12.17 8.52 -13.11
C THR A 229 13.30 7.53 -12.80
N GLY A 230 12.97 6.35 -12.29
CA GLY A 230 13.92 5.30 -11.92
C GLY A 230 14.05 4.22 -12.97
N THR A 231 14.46 3.04 -12.50
CA THR A 231 14.86 1.89 -13.34
C THR A 231 13.84 0.75 -13.37
N SER A 232 12.70 0.90 -12.68
CA SER A 232 11.70 -0.18 -12.50
C SER A 232 10.75 -0.34 -13.70
N ASN A 233 10.75 0.61 -14.65
CA ASN A 233 9.85 0.62 -15.81
C ASN A 233 8.35 0.64 -15.41
N ILE A 234 7.96 1.69 -14.69
CA ILE A 234 6.58 1.90 -14.19
C ILE A 234 5.51 1.75 -15.29
N PRO A 235 5.66 2.28 -16.52
CA PRO A 235 4.66 2.09 -17.56
C PRO A 235 4.42 0.61 -17.91
N ALA A 236 5.47 -0.19 -18.01
CA ALA A 236 5.35 -1.62 -18.30
C ALA A 236 4.79 -2.41 -17.11
N ILE A 237 5.13 -2.03 -15.87
CA ILE A 237 4.52 -2.59 -14.65
C ILE A 237 3.01 -2.33 -14.65
N MET A 238 2.57 -1.09 -14.91
CA MET A 238 1.15 -0.75 -14.96
C MET A 238 0.40 -1.47 -16.08
N ALA A 239 1.03 -1.66 -17.25
CA ALA A 239 0.47 -2.48 -18.33
C ALA A 239 0.32 -3.95 -17.89
N THR A 240 1.31 -4.49 -17.19
CA THR A 240 1.29 -5.85 -16.66
C THR A 240 0.22 -6.02 -15.58
N MET A 241 0.02 -5.03 -14.70
CA MET A 241 -1.07 -5.03 -13.72
C MET A 241 -2.44 -5.13 -14.40
N LYS A 242 -2.65 -4.40 -15.51
CA LYS A 242 -3.87 -4.52 -16.33
C LYS A 242 -3.99 -5.91 -16.96
N GLU A 243 -2.90 -6.45 -17.50
CA GLU A 243 -2.84 -7.78 -18.13
C GLU A 243 -3.18 -8.93 -17.18
N ILE A 244 -2.65 -8.89 -15.95
CA ILE A 244 -2.93 -9.92 -14.94
C ILE A 244 -4.29 -9.71 -14.24
N GLY A 245 -4.98 -8.62 -14.53
CA GLY A 245 -6.27 -8.29 -13.94
C GLY A 245 -6.19 -7.90 -12.46
N PHE A 246 -5.09 -7.28 -12.04
CA PHE A 246 -4.89 -6.87 -10.65
C PHE A 246 -5.99 -5.91 -10.18
N LYS A 247 -6.52 -6.17 -8.99
CA LYS A 247 -7.46 -5.32 -8.26
C LYS A 247 -7.09 -5.36 -6.79
N GLY A 248 -6.96 -4.20 -6.15
CA GLY A 248 -6.56 -4.12 -4.75
C GLY A 248 -5.88 -2.81 -4.36
N PRO A 249 -5.39 -2.73 -3.11
CA PRO A 249 -4.59 -1.63 -2.61
C PRO A 249 -3.26 -1.47 -3.37
N ILE A 250 -2.97 -0.24 -3.76
CA ILE A 250 -1.65 0.18 -4.23
C ILE A 250 -1.15 1.20 -3.22
N SER A 251 -0.26 0.77 -2.34
CA SER A 251 0.29 1.59 -1.28
C SER A 251 1.60 2.20 -1.76
N ALA A 252 1.65 3.52 -1.93
CA ALA A 252 2.91 4.22 -2.03
C ALA A 252 3.73 3.99 -0.76
N GLU A 253 4.83 3.27 -0.88
CA GLU A 253 5.83 3.13 0.17
C GLU A 253 7.11 3.80 -0.32
N TYR A 254 7.36 5.02 0.17
CA TYR A 254 8.48 5.85 -0.27
C TYR A 254 9.50 6.00 0.85
N GLU A 255 10.55 5.19 0.77
CA GLU A 255 11.54 4.98 1.83
C GLU A 255 12.77 5.88 1.70
N TYR A 256 12.56 7.13 1.30
CA TYR A 256 13.61 8.12 1.14
C TYR A 256 13.13 9.52 1.53
N HIS A 257 14.06 10.40 1.93
CA HIS A 257 13.75 11.74 2.46
C HIS A 257 12.65 11.75 3.55
N TRP A 258 12.77 10.88 4.55
CA TRP A 258 11.74 10.58 5.58
C TRP A 258 11.05 11.79 6.23
N ASP A 259 11.77 12.90 6.44
CA ASP A 259 11.22 14.10 7.08
C ASP A 259 10.45 15.01 6.11
N ASN A 260 10.63 14.84 4.79
CA ASN A 260 10.05 15.70 3.77
C ASN A 260 9.81 14.99 2.42
N SER A 261 9.22 13.79 2.44
CA SER A 261 8.94 12.99 1.23
C SER A 261 7.64 13.36 0.50
N VAL A 262 6.85 14.30 1.03
CA VAL A 262 5.56 14.73 0.44
C VAL A 262 5.71 15.24 -1.01
N PRO A 263 6.69 16.08 -1.36
CA PRO A 263 6.87 16.54 -2.74
C PRO A 263 7.08 15.37 -3.73
N GLU A 264 7.89 14.38 -3.36
CA GLU A 264 8.21 13.23 -4.20
C GLU A 264 7.04 12.27 -4.35
N VAL A 265 6.32 11.98 -3.25
CA VAL A 265 5.10 11.17 -3.30
C VAL A 265 4.05 11.86 -4.15
N LYS A 266 3.87 13.17 -4.02
CA LYS A 266 2.91 13.94 -4.83
C LYS A 266 3.24 13.89 -6.32
N GLN A 267 4.52 14.03 -6.68
CA GLN A 267 4.94 13.91 -8.08
C GLN A 267 4.79 12.48 -8.61
N SER A 268 5.10 11.48 -7.78
CA SER A 268 4.93 10.06 -8.11
C SER A 268 3.48 9.72 -8.43
N VAL A 269 2.54 10.20 -7.61
CA VAL A 269 1.09 10.04 -7.83
C VAL A 269 0.64 10.74 -9.11
N ALA A 270 1.17 11.95 -9.40
CA ALA A 270 0.87 12.64 -10.65
C ALA A 270 1.37 11.87 -11.88
N ASN A 271 2.57 11.29 -11.81
CA ASN A 271 3.15 10.47 -12.86
C ASN A 271 2.37 9.16 -13.06
N PHE A 272 1.93 8.50 -11.99
CA PHE A 272 1.07 7.33 -12.08
C PHE A 272 -0.23 7.64 -12.81
N ARG A 273 -0.89 8.74 -12.40
CA ARG A 273 -2.18 9.15 -12.97
C ARG A 273 -2.10 9.54 -14.44
N SER A 274 -0.98 10.09 -14.91
CA SER A 274 -0.80 10.43 -16.32
C SER A 274 -0.65 9.20 -17.23
N LEU A 275 -0.36 8.02 -16.65
CA LEU A 275 -0.24 6.73 -17.34
C LEU A 275 -1.55 5.93 -17.38
N LEU A 276 -2.65 6.42 -16.80
CA LEU A 276 -3.96 5.74 -16.72
C LEU A 276 -4.83 5.91 -17.97
#